data_AF-A0A8H8CL93-F1
#
_entry.id   AF-A0A8H8CL93-F1
#
_cell.length_a   1.000
_cell.length_b   1.000
_cell.length_c   1.000
_cell.angle_alpha   90.00
_cell.angle_beta   90.00
_cell.angle_gamma   90.00
#
_symmetry.space_group_name_H-M   'P 1'
#
loop_
_entity.id
_entity.type
_entity.pdbx_description
1 polymer ?
#
loop_
_entity_poly.entity_id
_entity_poly.type
_entity_poly.pdbx_seq_one_letter_code
_entity_poly.pdbx_strand_id
1 'polypeptide(L)'
;MYQSGHYPNHYPSPATPAATPMAYYPPFQQQLPQKLDPAEFHQDPPEPSVTPRVASKAIQRLVTLELQNAGFERAVQPALERLEVEVATFVQQLFQRAHEYANLANRASAIASDVLLACEDFDIPPKELYQTKKATSKRKRSADKNIAKPATLIPPPSRSPSPQLLPSDDEDAPTNTPTTLRNLPPYFPNLPPKHTYLQTPASPPKKAALPSLEKKLKTAALVQESLQNLLLATEDNMNQEDGELLGHIVNWEMNVQPRKRWKVGAK
;
A
#
# COMPACT_ATOMS: atom_id res chain seq x y z
N MET A 1 -51.13 20.48 41.82
CA MET A 1 -51.25 19.14 42.44
C MET A 1 -50.34 18.19 41.67
N TYR A 2 -49.16 17.89 42.21
CA TYR A 2 -48.21 16.96 41.60
C TYR A 2 -48.53 15.54 42.09
N GLN A 3 -48.91 14.64 41.18
CA GLN A 3 -49.08 13.22 41.49
C GLN A 3 -47.72 12.52 41.33
N SER A 4 -47.16 12.14 42.48
CA SER A 4 -45.97 11.32 42.65
C SER A 4 -46.27 9.85 42.36
N GLY A 5 -45.85 9.37 41.18
CA GLY A 5 -45.89 7.96 40.81
C GLY A 5 -44.96 7.11 41.68
N HIS A 6 -45.55 6.18 42.44
CA HIS A 6 -44.84 5.16 43.22
C HIS A 6 -44.49 3.98 42.32
N TYR A 7 -43.20 3.64 42.22
CA TYR A 7 -42.74 2.38 41.63
C TYR A 7 -42.51 1.34 42.74
N PRO A 8 -43.12 0.14 42.67
CA PRO A 8 -42.79 -0.96 43.57
C PRO A 8 -41.50 -1.66 43.10
N ASN A 9 -40.42 -1.43 43.83
CA ASN A 9 -39.15 -2.14 43.68
C ASN A 9 -39.22 -3.42 44.54
N HIS A 10 -39.59 -4.55 43.96
CA HIS A 10 -39.46 -5.86 44.59
C HIS A 10 -38.21 -6.56 44.04
N TYR A 11 -37.08 -6.42 44.74
CA TYR A 11 -35.93 -7.28 44.54
C TYR A 11 -36.12 -8.58 45.33
N PRO A 12 -36.04 -9.77 44.70
CA PRO A 12 -35.88 -11.01 45.43
C PRO A 12 -34.47 -11.10 46.01
N SER A 13 -34.41 -11.39 47.32
CA SER A 13 -33.19 -11.68 48.06
C SER A 13 -32.57 -13.00 47.56
N PRO A 14 -31.24 -13.10 47.38
CA PRO A 14 -30.61 -14.37 47.04
C PRO A 14 -30.59 -15.28 48.27
N ALA A 15 -31.51 -16.26 48.27
CA ALA A 15 -31.43 -17.42 49.13
C ALA A 15 -30.18 -18.25 48.78
N THR A 16 -29.50 -18.70 49.82
CA THR A 16 -28.41 -19.68 49.82
C THR A 16 -28.76 -20.93 48.99
N PRO A 17 -27.97 -21.30 47.97
CA PRO A 17 -28.10 -22.61 47.36
C PRO A 17 -27.37 -23.67 48.20
N ALA A 18 -28.15 -24.68 48.58
CA ALA A 18 -27.70 -25.93 49.16
C ALA A 18 -26.70 -26.66 48.23
N ALA A 19 -25.82 -27.43 48.87
CA ALA A 19 -24.77 -28.21 48.23
C ALA A 19 -25.32 -29.16 47.15
N THR A 20 -24.90 -28.93 45.91
CA THR A 20 -25.02 -29.89 44.81
C THR A 20 -23.72 -30.68 44.69
N PRO A 21 -23.79 -32.00 44.40
CA PRO A 21 -22.59 -32.83 44.28
C PRO A 21 -21.77 -32.44 43.05
N MET A 22 -20.47 -32.28 43.28
CA MET A 22 -19.43 -31.93 42.31
C MET A 22 -19.50 -32.79 41.05
N ALA A 23 -19.85 -32.16 39.92
CA ALA A 23 -19.57 -32.69 38.60
C ALA A 23 -18.06 -32.59 38.35
N TYR A 24 -17.40 -33.76 38.26
CA TYR A 24 -16.02 -33.89 37.82
C TYR A 24 -15.90 -33.35 36.38
N TYR A 25 -15.38 -32.13 36.24
CA TYR A 25 -14.90 -31.64 34.95
C TYR A 25 -13.56 -32.32 34.65
N PRO A 26 -13.36 -32.88 33.45
CA PRO A 26 -12.04 -33.34 33.03
C PRO A 26 -11.09 -32.14 32.93
N PRO A 27 -9.80 -32.30 33.31
CA PRO A 27 -8.82 -31.25 33.12
C PRO A 27 -8.67 -30.99 31.62
N PHE A 28 -9.04 -29.79 31.19
CA PHE A 28 -8.59 -29.24 29.91
C PHE A 28 -7.06 -29.25 29.92
N GLN A 29 -6.45 -30.10 29.10
CA GLN A 29 -5.06 -29.93 28.72
C GLN A 29 -4.93 -28.55 28.09
N GLN A 30 -4.18 -27.66 28.75
CA GLN A 30 -3.61 -26.48 28.10
C GLN A 30 -2.71 -27.00 26.97
N GLN A 31 -3.27 -27.12 25.77
CA GLN A 31 -2.46 -27.04 24.58
C GLN A 31 -1.77 -25.68 24.63
N LEU A 32 -0.43 -25.69 24.65
CA LEU A 32 0.36 -24.49 24.44
C LEU A 32 -0.23 -23.73 23.25
N PRO A 33 -0.32 -22.39 23.31
CA PRO A 33 -0.69 -21.61 22.15
C PRO A 33 0.21 -22.03 21.01
N GLN A 34 -0.38 -22.64 19.98
CA GLN A 34 0.25 -22.72 18.68
C GLN A 34 0.72 -21.31 18.35
N LYS A 35 1.99 -21.20 17.99
CA LYS A 35 2.63 -20.00 17.45
C LYS A 35 1.72 -19.43 16.36
N LEU A 36 0.84 -18.50 16.75
CA LEU A 36 0.06 -17.70 15.84
C LEU A 36 1.06 -16.82 15.13
N ASP A 37 1.28 -17.07 13.84
CA ASP A 37 2.00 -16.16 12.97
C ASP A 37 1.34 -14.77 13.13
N PRO A 38 2.06 -13.73 13.57
CA PRO A 38 1.54 -12.38 13.65
C PRO A 38 1.59 -11.79 12.25
N ALA A 39 0.64 -12.21 11.43
CA ALA A 39 0.31 -11.60 10.16
C ALA A 39 -1.18 -11.23 10.17
N GLU A 40 -1.60 -10.45 11.19
CA GLU A 40 -2.78 -9.61 11.05
C GLU A 40 -2.44 -8.50 10.06
N PHE A 41 -2.46 -8.86 8.78
CA PHE A 41 -2.63 -7.92 7.71
C PHE A 41 -3.92 -7.13 8.01
N HIS A 42 -3.82 -5.81 8.01
CA HIS A 42 -4.98 -4.98 7.71
C HIS A 42 -5.61 -5.55 6.45
N GLN A 43 -6.74 -6.24 6.59
CA GLN A 43 -7.49 -6.73 5.45
C GLN A 43 -8.09 -5.49 4.81
N ASP A 44 -7.38 -4.94 3.83
CA ASP A 44 -8.01 -4.07 2.83
C ASP A 44 -9.30 -4.76 2.38
N PRO A 45 -10.38 -3.99 2.15
CA PRO A 45 -11.65 -4.57 1.73
C PRO A 45 -11.38 -5.53 0.56
N PRO A 46 -11.91 -6.76 0.63
CA PRO A 46 -11.54 -7.81 -0.30
C PRO A 46 -11.67 -7.29 -1.73
N GLU A 47 -10.57 -7.32 -2.48
CA GLU A 47 -10.58 -6.85 -3.86
C GLU A 47 -11.71 -7.59 -4.62
N PRO A 48 -12.53 -6.86 -5.40
CA PRO A 48 -13.64 -7.48 -6.11
C PRO A 48 -13.10 -8.56 -7.06
N SER A 49 -13.61 -9.78 -6.92
CA SER A 49 -13.23 -10.95 -7.73
C SER A 49 -13.41 -10.74 -9.24
N VAL A 50 -14.21 -9.74 -9.64
CA VAL A 50 -14.52 -9.42 -11.03
C VAL A 50 -14.04 -8.01 -11.37
N THR A 51 -13.23 -7.89 -12.42
CA THR A 51 -12.80 -6.59 -12.93
C THR A 51 -13.96 -5.85 -13.61
N PRO A 52 -13.99 -4.50 -13.56
CA PRO A 52 -15.10 -3.71 -14.11
C PRO A 52 -15.31 -3.96 -15.61
N ARG A 53 -14.22 -4.18 -16.37
CA ARG A 53 -14.28 -4.50 -17.79
C ARG A 53 -14.97 -5.84 -18.08
N VAL A 54 -14.76 -6.84 -17.21
CA VAL A 54 -15.41 -8.16 -17.35
C VAL A 54 -16.89 -8.06 -16.99
N ALA A 55 -17.22 -7.33 -15.92
CA ALA A 55 -18.60 -7.07 -15.52
C ALA A 55 -19.39 -6.35 -16.63
N SER A 56 -18.84 -5.27 -17.17
CA SER A 56 -19.40 -4.51 -18.30
C SER A 56 -19.72 -5.42 -19.49
N LYS A 57 -18.74 -6.22 -19.95
CA LYS A 57 -18.94 -7.16 -21.06
C LYS A 57 -19.99 -8.23 -20.75
N ALA A 58 -20.11 -8.68 -19.50
CA ALA A 58 -21.11 -9.64 -19.08
C ALA A 58 -22.53 -9.05 -19.11
N ILE A 59 -22.70 -7.81 -18.62
CA ILE A 59 -23.97 -7.09 -18.64
C ILE A 59 -24.38 -6.79 -20.09
N GLN A 60 -23.46 -6.30 -20.94
CA GLN A 60 -23.74 -6.09 -22.36
C GLN A 60 -24.21 -7.36 -23.04
N ARG A 61 -23.56 -8.51 -22.77
CA ARG A 61 -24.01 -9.81 -23.29
C ARG A 61 -25.42 -10.16 -22.81
N LEU A 62 -25.71 -9.99 -21.52
CA LEU A 62 -27.04 -10.21 -20.97
C LEU A 62 -28.09 -9.36 -21.69
N VAL A 63 -27.82 -8.05 -21.85
CA VAL A 63 -28.70 -7.12 -22.56
C VAL A 63 -28.91 -7.56 -24.02
N THR A 64 -27.85 -7.90 -24.75
CA THR A 64 -27.99 -8.35 -26.14
C THR A 64 -28.83 -9.62 -26.26
N LEU A 65 -28.71 -10.55 -25.31
CA LEU A 65 -29.50 -11.78 -25.30
C LEU A 65 -30.98 -11.49 -25.04
N GLU A 66 -31.29 -10.59 -24.11
CA GLU A 66 -32.69 -10.22 -23.84
C GLU A 66 -33.30 -9.43 -25.00
N LEU A 67 -32.54 -8.57 -25.67
CA LEU A 67 -33.00 -7.88 -26.89
C LEU A 67 -33.27 -8.87 -28.04
N GLN A 68 -32.39 -9.85 -28.24
CA GLN A 68 -32.63 -10.91 -29.22
C GLN A 68 -33.87 -11.74 -28.88
N ASN A 69 -34.07 -12.06 -27.60
CA ASN A 69 -35.26 -12.79 -27.13
C ASN A 69 -36.56 -12.00 -27.33
N ALA A 70 -36.49 -10.66 -27.27
CA ALA A 70 -37.61 -9.78 -27.57
C ALA A 70 -37.85 -9.59 -29.07
N GLY A 71 -37.00 -10.16 -29.94
CA GLY A 71 -37.15 -10.10 -31.39
C GLY A 71 -36.47 -8.90 -32.05
N PHE A 72 -35.59 -8.18 -31.34
CA PHE A 72 -34.80 -7.11 -31.94
C PHE A 72 -33.63 -7.68 -32.75
N GLU A 73 -33.57 -7.33 -34.03
CA GLU A 73 -32.47 -7.75 -34.92
C GLU A 73 -31.23 -6.84 -34.79
N ARG A 74 -31.45 -5.54 -34.55
CA ARG A 74 -30.40 -4.53 -34.46
C ARG A 74 -30.63 -3.61 -33.27
N ALA A 75 -29.55 -3.20 -32.62
CA ALA A 75 -29.55 -2.24 -31.54
C ALA A 75 -28.56 -1.12 -31.83
N VAL A 76 -28.89 0.09 -31.37
CA VAL A 76 -28.02 1.26 -31.47
C VAL A 76 -27.01 1.22 -30.32
N GLN A 77 -25.71 1.23 -30.63
CA GLN A 77 -24.64 1.09 -29.64
C GLN A 77 -24.74 2.03 -28.42
N PRO A 78 -24.95 3.36 -28.59
CA PRO A 78 -25.10 4.25 -27.43
C PRO A 78 -26.35 3.95 -26.58
N ALA A 79 -27.40 3.32 -27.14
CA ALA A 79 -28.55 2.88 -26.35
C ALA A 79 -28.20 1.66 -25.49
N LEU A 80 -27.38 0.75 -26.00
CA LEU A 80 -26.91 -0.43 -25.27
C LEU A 80 -26.01 -0.05 -24.08
N GLU A 81 -25.12 0.91 -24.29
CA GLU A 81 -24.25 1.46 -23.23
C GLU A 81 -25.06 2.17 -22.13
N ARG A 82 -26.12 2.92 -22.51
CA ARG A 82 -27.04 3.50 -21.52
C ARG A 82 -27.77 2.42 -20.74
N LEU A 83 -28.28 1.39 -21.41
CA LEU A 83 -28.99 0.31 -20.74
C LEU A 83 -28.07 -0.47 -19.78
N GLU A 84 -26.80 -0.65 -20.15
CA GLU A 84 -25.80 -1.23 -19.26
C GLU A 84 -25.66 -0.42 -17.97
N VAL A 85 -25.52 0.91 -18.08
CA VAL A 85 -25.41 1.81 -16.93
C VAL A 85 -26.67 1.71 -16.07
N GLU A 86 -27.86 1.77 -16.67
CA GLU A 86 -29.14 1.67 -15.94
C GLU A 86 -29.32 0.33 -15.23
N VAL A 87 -28.90 -0.78 -15.83
CA VAL A 87 -28.95 -2.10 -15.18
C VAL A 87 -28.00 -2.14 -14.00
N ALA A 88 -26.79 -1.60 -14.14
CA ALA A 88 -25.80 -1.56 -13.06
C ALA A 88 -26.27 -0.66 -11.90
N THR A 89 -26.82 0.52 -12.20
CA THR A 89 -27.35 1.44 -11.18
C THR A 89 -28.55 0.83 -10.47
N PHE A 90 -29.46 0.18 -11.19
CA PHE A 90 -30.60 -0.49 -10.59
C PHE A 90 -30.17 -1.61 -9.62
N VAL A 91 -29.22 -2.48 -10.02
CA VAL A 91 -28.70 -3.53 -9.13
C VAL A 91 -28.04 -2.94 -7.88
N GLN A 92 -27.29 -1.84 -8.04
CA GLN A 92 -26.68 -1.13 -6.91
C GLN A 92 -27.72 -0.56 -5.95
N GLN A 93 -28.76 0.11 -6.47
CA GLN A 93 -29.85 0.67 -5.67
C GLN A 93 -30.63 -0.42 -4.93
N LEU A 94 -30.93 -1.52 -5.62
CA LEU A 94 -31.60 -2.68 -5.02
C LEU A 94 -30.79 -3.27 -3.86
N PHE A 95 -29.48 -3.45 -4.05
CA PHE A 95 -28.61 -3.95 -2.99
C PHE A 95 -28.47 -2.97 -1.84
N GLN A 96 -28.33 -1.67 -2.12
CA GLN A 96 -28.29 -0.63 -1.09
C GLN A 96 -29.55 -0.66 -0.23
N ARG A 97 -30.72 -0.75 -0.84
CA ARG A 97 -32.00 -0.84 -0.13
C ARG A 97 -32.11 -2.12 0.71
N ALA A 98 -31.71 -3.26 0.16
CA ALA A 98 -31.65 -4.51 0.92
C ALA A 98 -30.68 -4.43 2.11
N HIS A 99 -29.56 -3.74 1.95
CA HIS A 99 -28.57 -3.52 3.02
C HIS A 99 -29.10 -2.58 4.10
N GLU A 100 -29.91 -1.57 3.77
CA GLU A 100 -30.62 -0.74 4.75
C GLU A 100 -31.56 -1.57 5.63
N TYR A 101 -32.31 -2.53 5.08
CA TYR A 101 -33.12 -3.45 5.89
C TYR A 101 -32.28 -4.35 6.80
N ALA A 102 -31.13 -4.81 6.33
CA ALA A 102 -30.20 -5.57 7.16
C ALA A 102 -29.72 -4.72 8.35
N ASN A 103 -29.39 -3.45 8.11
CA ASN A 103 -28.98 -2.50 9.13
C ASN A 103 -30.10 -2.23 10.14
N LEU A 104 -31.36 -2.09 9.70
CA LEU A 104 -32.51 -1.96 10.61
C LEU A 104 -32.71 -3.18 11.51
N ALA A 105 -32.26 -4.35 11.06
CA ALA A 105 -32.25 -5.59 11.85
C ALA A 105 -30.94 -5.82 12.63
N ASN A 106 -30.05 -4.83 12.71
CA ASN A 106 -28.70 -4.94 13.31
C ASN A 106 -27.84 -6.08 12.72
N ARG A 107 -28.01 -6.38 11.43
CA ARG A 107 -27.22 -7.38 10.70
C ARG A 107 -26.24 -6.72 9.77
N ALA A 108 -25.02 -7.26 9.68
CA ALA A 108 -23.97 -6.76 8.79
C ALA A 108 -24.18 -7.14 7.30
N SER A 109 -25.05 -8.10 7.00
CA SER A 109 -25.28 -8.58 5.64
C SER A 109 -26.77 -8.75 5.33
N ALA A 110 -27.13 -8.44 4.08
CA ALA A 110 -28.47 -8.62 3.56
C ALA A 110 -28.78 -10.11 3.33
N ILE A 111 -29.99 -10.53 3.72
CA ILE A 111 -30.50 -11.89 3.46
C ILE A 111 -31.56 -11.85 2.36
N ALA A 112 -31.98 -13.02 1.90
CA ALA A 112 -32.97 -13.13 0.82
C ALA A 112 -34.30 -12.40 1.11
N SER A 113 -34.77 -12.39 2.36
CA SER A 113 -35.98 -11.65 2.72
C SER A 113 -35.81 -10.13 2.58
N ASP A 114 -34.62 -9.60 2.86
CA ASP A 114 -34.33 -8.17 2.70
C ASP A 114 -34.38 -7.77 1.22
N VAL A 115 -33.87 -8.64 0.34
CA VAL A 115 -33.94 -8.45 -1.11
C VAL A 115 -35.39 -8.53 -1.61
N LEU A 116 -36.20 -9.44 -1.06
CA LEU A 116 -37.63 -9.54 -1.43
C LEU A 116 -38.39 -8.27 -1.03
N LEU A 117 -38.16 -7.74 0.17
CA LEU A 117 -38.73 -6.46 0.61
C LEU A 117 -38.25 -5.31 -0.28
N ALA A 118 -36.96 -5.29 -0.63
CA ALA A 118 -36.43 -4.28 -1.54
C ALA A 118 -37.09 -4.38 -2.94
N CYS A 119 -37.34 -5.58 -3.46
CA CYS A 119 -38.08 -5.75 -4.71
C CYS A 119 -39.50 -5.18 -4.63
N GLU A 120 -40.19 -5.32 -3.50
CA GLU A 120 -41.52 -4.73 -3.30
C GLU A 120 -41.48 -3.19 -3.32
N ASP A 121 -40.43 -2.57 -2.74
CA ASP A 121 -40.19 -1.11 -2.80
C ASP A 121 -39.93 -0.59 -4.23
N PHE A 122 -39.44 -1.44 -5.13
CA PHE A 122 -39.23 -1.11 -6.56
C PHE A 122 -40.38 -1.56 -7.46
N ASP A 123 -41.55 -1.88 -6.91
CA ASP A 123 -42.73 -2.36 -7.63
C ASP A 123 -42.48 -3.66 -8.44
N ILE A 124 -41.56 -4.51 -8.00
CA ILE A 124 -41.26 -5.82 -8.60
C ILE A 124 -41.87 -6.92 -7.74
N PRO A 125 -43.11 -7.36 -8.02
CA PRO A 125 -43.76 -8.36 -7.18
C PRO A 125 -43.04 -9.72 -7.30
N PRO A 126 -42.82 -10.43 -6.18
CA PRO A 126 -42.08 -11.68 -6.18
C PRO A 126 -42.75 -12.77 -7.05
N LYS A 127 -44.06 -12.68 -7.27
CA LYS A 127 -44.81 -13.57 -8.16
C LYS A 127 -44.34 -13.48 -9.62
N GLU A 128 -43.98 -12.30 -10.11
CA GLU A 128 -43.48 -12.10 -11.47
C GLU A 128 -42.09 -12.71 -11.64
N LEU A 129 -41.22 -12.61 -10.62
CA LEU A 129 -39.92 -13.26 -10.62
C LEU A 129 -40.04 -14.78 -10.81
N TYR A 130 -41.04 -15.42 -10.18
CA TYR A 130 -41.32 -16.85 -10.40
C TYR A 130 -41.73 -17.17 -11.83
N GLN A 131 -42.54 -16.31 -12.46
CA GLN A 131 -42.95 -16.48 -13.85
C GLN A 131 -41.73 -16.35 -14.78
N THR A 132 -40.90 -15.34 -14.56
CA THR A 132 -39.65 -15.12 -15.30
C THR A 132 -38.69 -16.29 -15.14
N LYS A 133 -38.53 -16.85 -13.92
CA LYS A 133 -37.75 -18.07 -13.68
C LYS A 133 -38.28 -19.27 -14.48
N LYS A 134 -39.60 -19.46 -14.53
CA LYS A 134 -40.22 -20.56 -15.28
C LYS A 134 -40.03 -20.38 -16.79
N ALA A 135 -40.16 -19.15 -17.30
CA ALA A 135 -39.95 -18.83 -18.70
C ALA A 135 -38.49 -19.06 -19.13
N THR A 136 -37.53 -18.53 -18.36
CA THR A 136 -36.10 -18.69 -18.63
C THR A 136 -35.64 -20.16 -18.55
N SER A 137 -36.14 -20.92 -17.57
CA SER A 137 -35.86 -22.36 -17.45
C SER A 137 -36.38 -23.17 -18.64
N LYS A 138 -37.60 -22.88 -19.10
CA LYS A 138 -38.16 -23.49 -20.32
C LYS A 138 -37.32 -23.17 -21.56
N ARG A 139 -36.91 -21.91 -21.72
CA ARG A 139 -36.04 -21.48 -22.81
C ARG A 139 -34.70 -22.22 -22.79
N LYS A 140 -34.07 -22.36 -21.62
CA LYS A 140 -32.81 -23.09 -21.49
C LYS A 140 -32.91 -24.56 -21.94
N ARG A 141 -34.09 -25.18 -21.79
CA ARG A 141 -34.34 -26.56 -22.23
C ARG A 141 -34.65 -26.67 -23.72
N SER A 142 -35.29 -25.65 -24.28
CA SER A 142 -35.71 -25.60 -25.70
C SER A 142 -34.68 -24.94 -26.61
N ALA A 143 -33.65 -24.29 -26.05
CA ALA A 143 -32.66 -23.57 -26.82
C ALA A 143 -31.87 -24.55 -27.69
N ASP A 144 -32.10 -24.47 -29.01
CA ASP A 144 -31.22 -25.08 -30.00
C ASP A 144 -29.77 -24.66 -29.71
N LYS A 145 -28.82 -25.55 -30.03
CA LYS A 145 -27.38 -25.37 -29.76
C LYS A 145 -26.79 -24.06 -30.31
N ASN A 146 -27.52 -23.36 -31.17
CA ASN A 146 -27.12 -22.11 -31.84
C ASN A 146 -27.54 -20.82 -31.10
N ILE A 147 -28.36 -20.88 -30.04
CA ILE A 147 -28.69 -19.67 -29.26
C ILE A 147 -27.55 -19.38 -28.27
N ALA A 148 -27.05 -18.14 -28.31
CA ALA A 148 -25.94 -17.70 -27.50
C ALA A 148 -26.19 -17.96 -26.01
N LYS A 149 -25.28 -18.71 -25.38
CA LYS A 149 -25.38 -19.07 -23.97
C LYS A 149 -25.09 -17.86 -23.09
N PRO A 150 -25.73 -17.74 -21.90
CA PRO A 150 -25.41 -16.68 -20.95
C PRO A 150 -23.92 -16.70 -20.60
N ALA A 151 -23.34 -15.52 -20.38
CA ALA A 151 -21.93 -15.38 -20.04
C ALA A 151 -21.63 -16.15 -18.74
N THR A 152 -20.82 -17.21 -18.86
CA THR A 152 -20.34 -17.95 -17.68
C THR A 152 -19.04 -17.30 -17.23
N LEU A 153 -19.05 -16.70 -16.05
CA LEU A 153 -17.85 -16.13 -15.43
C LEU A 153 -17.05 -17.28 -14.80
N ILE A 154 -15.79 -17.41 -15.18
CA ILE A 154 -14.85 -18.36 -14.59
C ILE A 154 -14.04 -17.58 -13.57
N PRO A 155 -13.94 -18.05 -12.31
CA PRO A 155 -13.14 -17.37 -11.30
C PRO A 155 -11.68 -17.27 -11.78
N PRO A 156 -10.97 -16.18 -11.42
CA PRO A 156 -9.56 -16.07 -11.77
C PRO A 156 -8.79 -17.25 -11.19
N PRO A 157 -7.75 -17.74 -11.89
CA PRO A 157 -6.87 -18.77 -11.34
C PRO A 157 -6.29 -18.28 -10.02
N SER A 158 -6.13 -19.19 -9.05
CA SER A 158 -5.50 -18.86 -7.76
C SER A 158 -4.14 -18.21 -8.00
N ARG A 159 -3.88 -17.08 -7.33
CA ARG A 159 -2.61 -16.36 -7.42
C ARG A 159 -1.46 -17.35 -7.16
N SER A 160 -0.47 -17.37 -8.06
CA SER A 160 0.76 -18.12 -7.81
C SER A 160 1.40 -17.63 -6.51
N PRO A 161 1.99 -18.50 -5.68
CA PRO A 161 2.64 -18.06 -4.44
C PRO A 161 3.60 -16.92 -4.75
N SER A 162 3.65 -15.91 -3.87
CA SER A 162 4.58 -14.80 -4.02
C SER A 162 6.00 -15.36 -4.23
N PRO A 163 6.79 -14.79 -5.16
CA PRO A 163 8.12 -15.28 -5.45
C PRO A 163 8.92 -15.34 -4.14
N GLN A 164 9.67 -16.42 -3.96
CA GLN A 164 10.57 -16.54 -2.81
C GLN A 164 11.55 -15.37 -2.86
N LEU A 165 11.55 -14.55 -1.81
CA LEU A 165 12.51 -13.47 -1.68
C LEU A 165 13.91 -14.09 -1.75
N LEU A 166 14.79 -13.48 -2.54
CA LEU A 166 16.18 -13.93 -2.60
C LEU A 166 16.77 -13.86 -1.19
N PRO A 167 17.58 -14.84 -0.78
CA PRO A 167 18.30 -14.76 0.48
C PRO A 167 19.12 -13.46 0.46
N SER A 168 18.95 -12.65 1.51
CA SER A 168 19.82 -11.50 1.68
C SER A 168 21.21 -12.01 2.01
N ASP A 169 22.24 -11.47 1.37
CA ASP A 169 23.66 -11.85 1.54
C ASP A 169 24.12 -11.80 3.01
N ASP A 170 23.39 -11.05 3.85
CA ASP A 170 23.68 -10.83 5.26
C ASP A 170 22.85 -11.69 6.25
N GLU A 171 22.05 -12.70 5.82
CA GLU A 171 21.28 -13.53 6.78
C GLU A 171 22.16 -14.32 7.76
N ASP A 172 23.39 -14.70 7.38
CA ASP A 172 24.33 -15.44 8.22
C ASP A 172 25.34 -14.55 8.97
N ALA A 173 25.32 -13.23 8.73
CA ALA A 173 26.25 -12.29 9.34
C ALA A 173 25.74 -11.83 10.73
N PRO A 174 26.63 -11.65 11.74
CA PRO A 174 26.22 -11.16 13.04
C PRO A 174 25.56 -9.78 12.92
N THR A 175 24.28 -9.73 13.27
CA THR A 175 23.42 -8.57 13.06
C THR A 175 23.89 -7.38 13.91
N ASN A 176 24.51 -6.39 13.26
CA ASN A 176 24.76 -5.09 13.88
C ASN A 176 23.43 -4.29 13.91
N THR A 177 22.50 -4.75 14.74
CA THR A 177 21.26 -4.02 15.03
C THR A 177 21.59 -2.80 15.89
N PRO A 178 21.14 -1.59 15.52
CA PRO A 178 21.32 -0.42 16.36
C PRO A 178 20.57 -0.60 17.68
N THR A 179 21.11 -0.04 18.76
CA THR A 179 20.56 -0.17 20.12
C THR A 179 19.08 0.21 20.22
N THR A 180 18.62 1.15 19.38
CA THR A 180 17.23 1.59 19.30
C THR A 180 16.27 0.52 18.78
N LEU A 181 16.76 -0.45 17.99
CA LEU A 181 15.94 -1.52 17.40
C LEU A 181 16.09 -2.86 18.14
N ARG A 182 17.06 -2.99 19.06
CA ARG A 182 17.26 -4.22 19.86
C ARG A 182 16.17 -4.48 20.88
N ASN A 183 15.49 -3.43 21.35
CA ASN A 183 14.48 -3.54 22.40
C ASN A 183 13.06 -3.71 21.84
N LEU A 184 12.93 -4.09 20.56
CA LEU A 184 11.62 -4.34 19.98
C LEU A 184 11.02 -5.62 20.57
N PRO A 185 9.78 -5.56 21.06
CA PRO A 185 9.06 -6.74 21.52
C PRO A 185 8.97 -7.84 20.45
N PRO A 186 8.90 -9.12 20.85
CA PRO A 186 8.92 -10.27 19.94
C PRO A 186 7.66 -10.43 19.08
N TYR A 187 6.61 -9.63 19.31
CA TYR A 187 5.41 -9.59 18.47
C TYR A 187 5.56 -8.68 17.24
N PHE A 188 6.64 -7.89 17.16
CA PHE A 188 6.94 -7.12 15.95
C PHE A 188 7.53 -8.02 14.86
N PRO A 189 7.29 -7.71 13.58
CA PRO A 189 7.93 -8.44 12.49
C PRO A 189 9.45 -8.28 12.56
N ASN A 190 10.16 -9.26 12.00
CA ASN A 190 11.61 -9.20 11.87
C ASN A 190 12.01 -7.89 11.17
N LEU A 191 13.13 -7.32 11.63
CA LEU A 191 13.68 -6.11 11.03
C LEU A 191 13.94 -6.35 9.53
N PRO A 192 13.68 -5.35 8.68
CA PRO A 192 14.04 -5.44 7.26
C PRO A 192 15.57 -5.61 7.10
N PRO A 193 16.09 -5.89 5.90
CA PRO A 193 17.53 -6.00 5.69
C PRO A 193 18.31 -4.75 6.15
N LYS A 194 19.56 -4.95 6.57
CA LYS A 194 20.43 -3.90 7.10
C LYS A 194 20.48 -2.63 6.23
N HIS A 195 20.55 -2.79 4.91
CA HIS A 195 20.60 -1.67 3.96
C HIS A 195 19.32 -0.81 3.92
N THR A 196 18.22 -1.28 4.51
CA THR A 196 16.99 -0.50 4.65
C THR A 196 17.10 0.58 5.74
N TYR A 197 17.92 0.36 6.78
CA TYR A 197 18.02 1.26 7.93
C TYR A 197 19.45 1.69 8.30
N LEU A 198 20.48 1.05 7.75
CA LEU A 198 21.88 1.46 7.88
C LEU A 198 22.42 1.94 6.52
N GLN A 199 22.82 3.21 6.49
CA GLN A 199 23.54 3.78 5.36
C GLN A 199 24.96 3.22 5.33
N THR A 200 25.35 2.57 4.23
CA THR A 200 26.75 2.23 3.99
C THR A 200 27.53 3.53 3.80
N PRO A 201 28.50 3.87 4.68
CA PRO A 201 29.29 5.08 4.49
C PRO A 201 30.06 4.99 3.16
N ALA A 202 30.12 6.11 2.43
CA ALA A 202 30.90 6.17 1.20
C ALA A 202 32.35 5.74 1.49
N SER A 203 32.88 4.84 0.67
CA SER A 203 34.27 4.40 0.79
C SER A 203 35.19 5.64 0.84
N PRO A 204 36.17 5.72 1.76
CA PRO A 204 37.11 6.83 1.80
C PRO A 204 37.68 7.08 0.41
N PRO A 205 37.77 8.35 -0.06
CA PRO A 205 38.33 8.63 -1.37
C PRO A 205 39.73 8.03 -1.42
N LYS A 206 40.01 7.20 -2.44
CA LYS A 206 41.33 6.59 -2.68
C LYS A 206 42.38 7.69 -2.89
N LYS A 207 42.83 8.35 -1.83
CA LYS A 207 43.90 9.34 -1.84
C LYS A 207 45.24 8.62 -1.64
N ALA A 208 45.68 7.90 -2.66
CA ALA A 208 47.08 7.51 -2.84
C ALA A 208 47.28 6.88 -4.22
N ALA A 209 46.94 7.59 -5.29
CA ALA A 209 47.78 7.46 -6.49
C ALA A 209 48.85 8.54 -6.34
N LEU A 210 50.12 8.13 -6.35
CA LEU A 210 51.26 9.04 -6.45
C LEU A 210 50.93 10.10 -7.52
N PRO A 211 51.21 11.39 -7.30
CA PRO A 211 50.96 12.40 -8.33
C PRO A 211 51.62 11.94 -9.62
N SER A 212 50.80 11.65 -10.65
CA SER A 212 51.26 11.17 -11.96
C SER A 212 52.42 12.05 -12.43
N LEU A 213 53.43 11.44 -13.06
CA LEU A 213 54.55 12.14 -13.68
C LEU A 213 54.06 13.33 -14.51
N GLU A 214 52.94 13.17 -15.23
CA GLU A 214 52.30 14.22 -16.02
C GLU A 214 51.86 15.43 -15.19
N LYS A 215 51.31 15.20 -13.98
CA LYS A 215 50.95 16.29 -13.07
C LYS A 215 52.20 17.03 -12.61
N LYS A 216 53.28 16.31 -12.28
CA LYS A 216 54.56 16.94 -11.91
C LYS A 216 55.18 17.72 -13.08
N LEU A 217 55.18 17.16 -14.29
CA LEU A 217 55.69 17.81 -15.49
C LEU A 217 54.90 19.07 -15.85
N LYS A 218 53.56 19.03 -15.78
CA LYS A 218 52.73 20.22 -16.01
C LYS A 218 53.00 21.31 -14.98
N THR A 219 53.18 20.93 -13.71
CA THR A 219 53.49 21.91 -12.66
C THR A 219 54.87 22.52 -12.87
N ALA A 220 55.87 21.71 -13.25
CA ALA A 220 57.21 22.18 -13.56
C ALA A 220 57.24 23.09 -14.79
N ALA A 221 56.52 22.72 -15.86
CA ALA A 221 56.36 23.55 -17.05
C ALA A 221 55.72 24.91 -16.73
N LEU A 222 54.67 24.92 -15.90
CA LEU A 222 54.01 26.15 -15.46
C LEU A 222 54.97 27.04 -14.64
N VAL A 223 55.74 26.44 -13.72
CA VAL A 223 56.73 27.20 -12.93
C VAL A 223 57.79 27.78 -13.86
N GLN A 224 58.29 27.01 -14.81
CA GLN A 224 59.30 27.44 -15.76
C GLN A 224 58.78 28.58 -16.66
N GLU A 225 57.57 28.47 -17.19
CA GLU A 225 56.92 29.51 -17.99
C GLU A 225 56.70 30.79 -17.18
N SER A 226 56.28 30.66 -15.91
CA SER A 226 56.13 31.82 -15.02
C SER A 226 57.45 32.52 -14.75
N LEU A 227 58.53 31.76 -14.57
CA LEU A 227 59.88 32.28 -14.35
C LEU A 227 60.43 32.93 -15.61
N GLN A 228 60.19 32.34 -16.77
CA GLN A 228 60.55 32.91 -18.06
C GLN A 228 59.82 34.23 -18.31
N ASN A 229 58.50 34.27 -18.08
CA ASN A 229 57.71 35.49 -18.23
C ASN A 229 58.16 36.58 -17.24
N LEU A 230 58.53 36.20 -16.01
CA LEU A 230 59.07 37.12 -15.02
C LEU A 230 60.45 37.65 -15.46
N LEU A 231 61.33 36.79 -15.97
CA LEU A 231 62.65 37.19 -16.47
C LEU A 231 62.52 38.12 -17.70
N LEU A 232 61.66 37.79 -18.65
CA LEU A 232 61.38 38.64 -19.82
C LEU A 232 60.78 39.99 -19.40
N ALA A 233 59.85 39.99 -18.44
CA ALA A 233 59.28 41.22 -17.91
C ALA A 233 60.33 42.08 -17.18
N THR A 234 61.34 41.47 -16.54
CA THR A 234 62.47 42.21 -15.96
C THR A 234 63.53 42.61 -16.98
N GLU A 235 63.68 41.87 -18.09
CA GLU A 235 64.64 42.17 -19.17
C GLU A 235 64.23 43.41 -19.96
N ASP A 236 62.95 43.52 -20.35
CA ASP A 236 62.44 44.71 -21.03
C ASP A 236 62.34 45.94 -20.10
N ASN A 237 62.20 45.71 -18.79
CA ASN A 237 62.11 46.78 -17.80
C ASN A 237 63.45 47.19 -17.18
N MET A 238 64.60 46.65 -17.65
CA MET A 238 65.92 47.03 -17.15
C MET A 238 66.54 48.20 -17.94
N ASN A 239 65.93 48.59 -19.06
CA ASN A 239 66.34 49.76 -19.86
C ASN A 239 65.54 51.04 -19.56
N GLN A 240 64.56 50.95 -18.68
CA GLN A 240 63.71 52.05 -18.27
C GLN A 240 63.62 51.93 -16.74
N GLU A 241 63.85 53.02 -16.00
CA GLU A 241 63.46 53.12 -14.58
C GLU A 241 64.50 52.72 -13.49
N ASP A 242 65.76 53.16 -13.62
CA ASP A 242 66.66 53.42 -12.46
C ASP A 242 66.18 54.59 -11.56
N GLY A 243 64.95 55.09 -11.75
CA GLY A 243 64.41 56.30 -11.11
C GLY A 243 63.22 56.11 -10.18
N GLU A 244 62.58 54.94 -10.13
CA GLU A 244 61.32 54.75 -9.37
C GLU A 244 61.39 53.62 -8.32
N LEU A 245 62.61 53.17 -8.00
CA LEU A 245 62.88 52.02 -7.13
C LEU A 245 62.73 52.26 -5.61
N LEU A 246 62.03 53.32 -5.19
CA LEU A 246 61.75 53.61 -3.77
C LEU A 246 60.26 53.65 -3.41
N GLY A 247 59.34 53.52 -4.37
CA GLY A 247 57.90 53.71 -4.14
C GLY A 247 57.13 52.46 -3.67
N HIS A 248 57.67 51.26 -3.84
CA HIS A 248 56.91 50.00 -3.71
C HIS A 248 57.38 49.06 -2.60
N ILE A 249 57.78 49.59 -1.45
CA ILE A 249 57.88 48.79 -0.22
C ILE A 249 56.48 48.68 0.39
N VAL A 250 55.73 47.66 -0.04
CA VAL A 250 54.44 47.28 0.59
C VAL A 250 54.73 46.33 1.75
N ASN A 251 54.37 46.75 2.95
CA ASN A 251 54.52 46.01 4.20
C ASN A 251 53.56 44.81 4.26
N TRP A 252 54.08 43.57 4.13
CA TRP A 252 53.29 42.33 4.10
C TRP A 252 53.00 41.69 5.47
N GLU A 253 53.35 42.33 6.59
CA GLU A 253 53.33 41.71 7.92
C GLU A 253 51.98 41.74 8.68
N MET A 254 50.86 42.14 8.05
CA MET A 254 49.54 42.17 8.69
C MET A 254 48.50 41.29 7.98
N ASN A 255 48.66 39.96 8.06
CA ASN A 255 47.49 39.04 8.09
C ASN A 255 47.87 37.65 8.61
N VAL A 256 48.29 37.57 9.88
CA VAL A 256 48.36 36.30 10.60
C VAL A 256 46.95 35.97 11.11
N GLN A 257 46.20 35.20 10.32
CA GLN A 257 44.94 34.58 10.77
C GLN A 257 45.25 33.57 11.90
N PRO A 258 44.51 33.59 13.03
CA PRO A 258 44.78 32.69 14.15
C PRO A 258 44.40 31.23 13.79
N ARG A 259 45.37 30.32 13.92
CA ARG A 259 45.16 28.87 13.77
C ARG A 259 44.21 28.36 14.85
N LYS A 260 43.02 27.88 14.45
CA LYS A 260 42.10 27.11 15.31
C LYS A 260 42.80 25.85 15.85
N ARG A 261 43.05 25.81 17.16
CA ARG A 261 43.48 24.59 17.87
C ARG A 261 42.28 23.66 18.03
N TRP A 262 42.39 22.45 17.47
CA TRP A 262 41.46 21.36 17.79
C TRP A 262 41.80 20.83 19.19
N LYS A 263 40.85 20.90 20.12
CA LYS A 263 40.96 20.24 21.43
C LYS A 263 40.75 18.75 21.22
N VAL A 264 41.79 17.95 21.45
CA VAL A 264 41.67 16.51 21.72
C VAL A 264 41.48 16.38 23.22
N GLY A 265 40.36 15.80 23.64
CA GLY A 265 40.03 15.59 25.05
C GLY A 265 40.98 14.59 25.71
N ALA A 266 41.17 14.74 27.03
CA ALA A 266 41.73 13.72 27.89
C ALA A 266 40.77 13.50 29.07
N LYS A 267 40.52 12.20 29.30
CA LYS A 267 39.84 11.48 30.39
C LYS A 267 39.36 12.27 31.60
#